data_AF-K8GGA3-F1
#
_entry.id   AF-K8GGA3-F1
#
_cell.length_a   1.000
_cell.length_b   1.000
_cell.length_c   1.000
_cell.angle_alpha   90.00
_cell.angle_beta   90.00
_cell.angle_gamma   90.00
#
_symmetry.space_group_name_H-M   'P 1'
#
loop_
_entity.id
_entity.type
_entity.pdbx_description
1 polymer ?
#
loop_
_entity_poly.entity_id
_entity_poly.type
_entity_poly.pdbx_seq_one_letter_code
_entity_poly.pdbx_strand_id
1 'polypeptide(L)'
;MNPLIEPTQLISFSKTDLTDLSNSNQRSRIKQELRQKINAALQVAQCLPPQECLQEIKSRLLAIQADCSLIQKTFIVIEERITCDQYGLGGYRNHMATLFRGPSEDASVAICVTDRGSLLHRNGSPWQVYRNAGDVMDHIPSCMDS
;
A
#
# COMPACT_ATOMS: atom_id res chain seq x y z
N MET A 1 72.21 6.43 0.01
CA MET A 1 71.85 5.92 1.34
C MET A 1 70.40 6.31 1.61
N ASN A 2 69.56 5.27 1.67
CA ASN A 2 68.17 5.11 2.16
C ASN A 2 67.08 6.20 2.04
N PRO A 3 65.82 5.76 1.86
CA PRO A 3 64.72 6.54 1.29
C PRO A 3 63.75 7.06 2.37
N LEU A 4 63.04 8.16 2.08
CA LEU A 4 61.93 8.65 2.91
C LEU A 4 60.60 8.43 2.19
N ILE A 5 60.11 7.19 2.35
CA ILE A 5 58.75 6.76 2.69
C ILE A 5 57.60 7.70 2.28
N GLU A 6 56.78 7.24 1.33
CA GLU A 6 55.45 7.79 1.02
C GLU A 6 54.52 7.74 2.25
N PRO A 7 53.67 8.75 2.46
CA PRO A 7 52.59 8.63 3.44
C PRO A 7 51.48 7.74 2.87
N THR A 8 51.43 6.51 3.39
CA THR A 8 50.26 5.62 3.31
C THR A 8 49.02 6.38 3.78
N GLN A 9 48.16 6.77 2.84
CA GLN A 9 46.83 7.27 3.13
C GLN A 9 46.02 6.11 3.73
N LEU A 10 45.91 6.11 5.06
CA LEU A 10 44.95 5.29 5.80
C LEU A 10 43.56 5.65 5.29
N ILE A 11 42.94 4.71 4.57
CA ILE A 11 41.52 4.79 4.21
C ILE A 11 40.74 4.73 5.53
N SER A 12 40.32 5.91 5.99
CA SER A 12 39.42 6.04 7.13
C SER A 12 38.02 5.67 6.66
N PHE A 13 37.64 4.41 6.87
CA PHE A 13 36.24 4.02 6.78
C PHE A 13 35.51 4.65 7.96
N SER A 14 34.89 5.79 7.67
CA SER A 14 34.01 6.49 8.59
C SER A 14 32.82 5.58 8.90
N LYS A 15 32.51 5.41 10.18
CA LYS A 15 31.43 4.57 10.73
C LYS A 15 30.01 4.96 10.25
N THR A 16 29.91 5.98 9.39
CA THR A 16 28.70 6.64 8.90
C THR A 16 28.04 5.93 7.71
N ASP A 17 28.78 5.17 6.90
CA ASP A 17 28.20 4.52 5.70
C ASP A 17 27.37 3.27 6.03
N LEU A 18 27.69 2.56 7.12
CA LEU A 18 27.02 1.30 7.50
C LEU A 18 25.63 1.54 8.10
N THR A 19 25.41 2.68 8.76
CA THR A 19 24.11 3.05 9.36
C THR A 19 23.08 3.49 8.33
N ASP A 20 23.49 4.10 7.23
CA ASP A 20 22.57 4.49 6.15
C ASP A 20 22.20 3.30 5.24
N LEU A 21 23.13 2.38 5.01
CA LEU A 21 22.86 1.11 4.32
C LEU A 21 21.95 0.19 5.14
N SER A 22 22.14 0.10 6.46
CA SER A 22 21.27 -0.70 7.32
C SER A 22 19.86 -0.11 7.42
N ASN A 23 19.73 1.22 7.53
CA ASN A 23 18.44 1.92 7.56
C ASN A 23 17.69 1.83 6.22
N SER A 24 18.38 1.94 5.09
CA SER A 24 17.75 1.81 3.77
C SER A 24 17.29 0.39 3.48
N ASN A 25 18.07 -0.63 3.86
CA ASN A 25 17.69 -2.04 3.76
C ASN A 25 16.54 -2.40 4.70
N GLN A 26 16.52 -1.85 5.91
CA GLN A 26 15.40 -2.05 6.83
C GLN A 26 14.13 -1.37 6.30
N ARG A 27 14.24 -0.15 5.75
CA ARG A 27 13.12 0.57 5.15
C ARG A 27 12.56 -0.15 3.92
N SER A 28 13.42 -0.70 3.05
CA SER A 28 12.97 -1.46 1.87
C SER A 28 12.25 -2.75 2.29
N ARG A 29 12.78 -3.46 3.29
CA ARG A 29 12.16 -4.66 3.86
C ARG A 29 10.78 -4.38 4.46
N ILE A 30 10.65 -3.34 5.29
CA ILE A 30 9.35 -2.95 5.87
C ILE A 30 8.36 -2.57 4.77
N LYS A 31 8.78 -1.78 3.78
CA LYS A 31 7.91 -1.44 2.63
C LYS A 31 7.45 -2.68 1.87
N GLN A 32 8.33 -3.65 1.65
CA GLN A 32 8.00 -4.89 0.98
C GLN A 32 7.01 -5.73 1.80
N GLU A 33 7.24 -5.86 3.10
CA GLU A 33 6.35 -6.59 4.01
C GLU A 33 4.94 -5.95 4.05
N LEU A 34 4.85 -4.62 4.12
CA LEU A 34 3.57 -3.91 4.09
C LEU A 34 2.83 -4.13 2.77
N ARG A 35 3.56 -4.07 1.64
CA ARG A 35 2.97 -4.38 0.32
C ARG A 35 2.45 -5.81 0.26
N GLN A 36 3.17 -6.77 0.83
CA GLN A 36 2.74 -8.17 0.89
C GLN A 36 1.48 -8.33 1.73
N LYS A 37 1.40 -7.70 2.91
CA LYS A 37 0.21 -7.74 3.78
C LYS A 37 -1.01 -7.11 3.11
N ILE A 38 -0.83 -5.98 2.44
CA ILE A 38 -1.91 -5.33 1.67
C ILE A 38 -2.37 -6.22 0.51
N ASN A 39 -1.44 -6.77 -0.27
CA ASN A 39 -1.79 -7.66 -1.38
C ASN A 39 -2.50 -8.91 -0.90
N ALA A 40 -2.07 -9.51 0.22
CA ALA A 40 -2.75 -10.65 0.82
C ALA A 40 -4.19 -10.31 1.23
N ALA A 41 -4.41 -9.13 1.84
CA ALA A 41 -5.75 -8.66 2.18
C ALA A 41 -6.64 -8.52 0.94
N LEU A 42 -6.12 -7.94 -0.14
CA LEU A 42 -6.85 -7.79 -1.41
C LEU A 42 -7.20 -9.13 -2.05
N GLN A 43 -6.26 -10.09 -2.05
CA GLN A 43 -6.46 -11.43 -2.62
C GLN A 43 -7.52 -12.24 -1.86
N VAL A 44 -7.60 -12.09 -0.54
CA VAL A 44 -8.66 -12.71 0.26
C VAL A 44 -10.00 -12.01 0.01
N ALA A 45 -10.01 -10.67 0.08
CA ALA A 45 -11.24 -9.88 0.02
C ALA A 45 -11.96 -9.93 -1.34
N GLN A 46 -11.24 -10.15 -2.45
CA GLN A 46 -11.85 -10.22 -3.78
C GLN A 46 -12.87 -11.37 -3.92
N CYS A 47 -12.75 -12.41 -3.09
CA CYS A 47 -13.63 -13.58 -3.11
C CYS A 47 -14.81 -13.48 -2.14
N LEU A 48 -14.90 -12.42 -1.33
CA LEU A 48 -15.90 -12.27 -0.26
C LEU A 48 -17.08 -11.39 -0.69
N PRO A 49 -18.32 -11.66 -0.28
CA PRO A 49 -19.46 -10.77 -0.59
C PRO A 49 -19.21 -9.34 -0.07
N PRO A 50 -19.90 -8.30 -0.61
CA PRO A 50 -19.52 -6.89 -0.42
C PRO A 50 -19.32 -6.47 1.04
N GLN A 51 -20.23 -6.87 1.93
CA GLN A 51 -20.17 -6.53 3.34
C GLN A 51 -18.98 -7.21 4.04
N GLU A 52 -18.73 -8.49 3.76
CA GLU A 52 -17.59 -9.24 4.30
C GLU A 52 -16.26 -8.72 3.72
N CYS A 53 -16.24 -8.35 2.44
CA CYS A 53 -15.09 -7.73 1.78
C CYS A 53 -14.68 -6.43 2.49
N LEU A 54 -15.63 -5.55 2.79
CA LEU A 54 -15.38 -4.31 3.51
C LEU A 54 -14.80 -4.59 4.91
N GLN A 55 -15.40 -5.53 5.66
CA GLN A 55 -14.93 -5.88 7.00
C GLN A 55 -13.54 -6.51 6.98
N GLU A 56 -13.26 -7.38 6.01
CA GLU A 56 -11.95 -8.01 5.85
C GLU A 56 -10.86 -6.97 5.56
N ILE A 57 -11.08 -6.07 4.60
CA ILE A 57 -10.14 -4.97 4.30
C ILE A 57 -9.89 -4.12 5.54
N LYS A 58 -10.96 -3.68 6.21
CA LYS A 58 -10.86 -2.86 7.43
C LYS A 58 -10.07 -3.57 8.52
N SER A 59 -10.41 -4.82 8.81
CA SER A 59 -9.75 -5.65 9.83
C SER A 59 -8.25 -5.82 9.54
N ARG A 60 -7.89 -6.12 8.29
CA ARG A 60 -6.49 -6.29 7.88
C ARG A 60 -5.68 -5.00 7.97
N LEU A 61 -6.25 -3.86 7.57
CA LEU A 61 -5.57 -2.57 7.68
C LEU A 61 -5.33 -2.17 9.14
N LEU A 62 -6.28 -2.44 10.04
CA LEU A 62 -6.10 -2.24 11.47
C LEU A 62 -5.03 -3.17 12.06
N ALA A 63 -4.97 -4.43 11.62
CA ALA A 63 -3.91 -5.36 12.01
C ALA A 63 -2.53 -4.88 11.55
N ILE A 64 -2.41 -4.40 10.31
CA ILE A 64 -1.17 -3.80 9.80
C ILE A 64 -0.75 -2.58 10.63
N GLN A 65 -1.72 -1.75 11.03
CA GLN A 65 -1.46 -0.60 11.90
C GLN A 65 -0.93 -1.01 13.28
N ALA A 66 -1.51 -2.06 13.88
CA ALA A 66 -1.02 -2.63 15.14
C ALA A 66 0.41 -3.19 15.00
N ASP A 67 0.67 -3.97 13.94
CA ASP A 67 2.01 -4.51 13.65
C ASP A 67 3.06 -3.40 13.48
N CYS A 68 2.73 -2.32 12.77
CA CYS A 68 3.63 -1.19 12.60
C CYS A 68 3.97 -0.54 13.94
N SER A 69 2.99 -0.43 14.84
CA SER A 69 3.17 0.16 16.16
C SER A 69 4.17 -0.66 17.01
N LEU A 70 4.16 -1.99 16.88
CA LEU A 70 5.12 -2.87 17.58
C LEU A 70 6.57 -2.63 17.16
N ILE A 71 6.81 -2.27 15.90
CA ILE A 71 8.14 -1.95 15.36
C ILE A 71 8.45 -0.45 15.40
N GLN A 72 7.71 0.33 16.20
CA GLN A 72 7.86 1.78 16.34
C GLN A 72 7.78 2.53 15.00
N LYS A 73 6.92 2.06 14.09
CA LYS A 73 6.58 2.74 12.83
C LYS A 73 5.12 3.16 12.83
N THR A 74 4.84 4.25 12.13
CA THR A 74 3.48 4.76 12.01
C THR A 74 2.89 4.32 10.67
N PHE A 75 1.75 3.64 10.74
CA PHE A 75 0.88 3.37 9.60
C PHE A 75 -0.46 4.01 9.90
N ILE A 76 -0.86 4.98 9.08
CA ILE A 76 -2.09 5.75 9.28
C ILE A 76 -3.03 5.36 8.14
N VAL A 77 -4.22 4.92 8.52
CA VAL A 77 -5.33 4.69 7.59
C VAL A 77 -6.48 5.62 7.97
N ILE A 78 -7.00 6.31 6.96
CA ILE A 78 -8.26 7.08 7.03
C ILE A 78 -9.30 6.26 6.29
N GLU A 79 -10.44 6.06 6.94
CA GLU A 79 -11.66 5.50 6.35
C GLU A 79 -12.60 6.65 6.02
N GLU A 80 -12.98 6.77 4.75
CA GLU A 80 -13.78 7.87 4.24
C GLU A 80 -14.93 7.34 3.38
N ARG A 81 -16.10 7.98 3.51
CA ARG A 81 -17.28 7.63 2.74
C ARG A 81 -17.41 8.58 1.54
N ILE A 82 -17.38 8.02 0.34
CA ILE A 82 -17.31 8.77 -0.92
C ILE A 82 -18.39 8.30 -1.91
N THR A 83 -18.58 9.06 -2.98
CA THR A 83 -19.36 8.62 -4.16
C THR A 83 -18.42 8.11 -5.25
N CYS A 84 -18.87 7.19 -6.10
CA CYS A 84 -18.03 6.55 -7.13
C CYS A 84 -17.60 7.51 -8.27
N ASP A 85 -18.15 8.72 -8.35
CA ASP A 85 -17.63 9.74 -9.28
C ASP A 85 -16.43 10.52 -8.70
N GLN A 86 -16.13 10.34 -7.40
CA GLN A 86 -14.97 10.92 -6.75
C GLN A 86 -13.72 10.04 -6.96
N TYR A 87 -12.54 10.65 -6.81
CA TYR A 87 -11.24 9.97 -6.85
C TYR A 87 -10.96 9.14 -8.12
N GLY A 88 -11.65 9.46 -9.22
CA GLY A 88 -11.44 8.81 -10.52
C GLY A 88 -11.83 7.33 -10.56
N LEU A 89 -12.80 6.90 -9.74
CA LEU A 89 -13.36 5.53 -9.81
C LEU A 89 -14.27 5.35 -11.04
N GLY A 90 -14.83 6.45 -11.58
CA GLY A 90 -15.61 6.46 -12.82
C GLY A 90 -17.06 5.99 -12.68
N GLY A 91 -17.55 5.75 -11.48
CA GLY A 91 -18.94 5.35 -11.26
C GLY A 91 -19.94 6.51 -11.21
N TYR A 92 -21.20 6.17 -10.90
CA TYR A 92 -22.27 7.15 -10.77
C TYR A 92 -22.25 7.87 -9.41
N ARG A 93 -22.73 9.13 -9.38
CA ARG A 93 -22.75 9.98 -8.17
C ARG A 93 -23.59 9.45 -7.01
N ASN A 94 -24.54 8.57 -7.29
CA ASN A 94 -25.41 7.95 -6.30
C ASN A 94 -24.88 6.60 -5.80
N HIS A 95 -23.82 6.07 -6.42
CA HIS A 95 -23.17 4.86 -5.94
C HIS A 95 -22.12 5.26 -4.91
N MET A 96 -22.24 4.65 -3.74
CA MET A 96 -21.39 4.98 -2.60
C MET A 96 -20.27 3.95 -2.48
N ALA A 97 -19.13 4.40 -1.96
CA ALA A 97 -17.98 3.56 -1.70
C ALA A 97 -17.26 4.00 -0.41
N THR A 98 -16.56 3.06 0.18
CA THR A 98 -15.68 3.31 1.32
C THR A 98 -14.24 3.29 0.84
N LEU A 99 -13.55 4.42 1.04
CA LEU A 99 -12.17 4.65 0.66
C LEU A 99 -11.27 4.52 1.90
N PHE A 100 -10.26 3.66 1.81
CA PHE A 100 -9.17 3.55 2.77
C PHE A 100 -7.91 4.17 2.15
N ARG A 101 -7.37 5.21 2.78
CA ARG A 101 -6.19 5.91 2.26
C ARG A 101 -5.24 6.34 3.38
N GLY A 102 -4.03 6.71 2.99
CA GLY A 102 -3.12 7.43 3.88
C GLY A 102 -3.64 8.84 4.24
N PRO A 103 -2.96 9.56 5.14
CA PRO A 103 -3.39 10.87 5.62
C PRO A 103 -3.39 11.96 4.56
N SER A 104 -2.54 11.82 3.54
CA SER A 104 -2.56 12.71 2.37
C SER A 104 -3.78 12.40 1.48
N GLU A 105 -4.48 13.42 1.00
CA GLU A 105 -5.54 13.25 -0.01
C GLU A 105 -4.97 12.71 -1.32
N ASP A 106 -3.74 13.07 -1.65
CA ASP A 106 -2.97 12.56 -2.78
C ASP A 106 -2.25 11.24 -2.47
N ALA A 107 -2.70 10.48 -1.46
CA ALA A 107 -2.04 9.24 -1.07
C ALA A 107 -1.85 8.32 -2.28
N SER A 108 -0.59 7.97 -2.56
CA SER A 108 -0.26 7.09 -3.68
C SER A 108 -0.91 5.71 -3.51
N VAL A 109 -1.14 5.29 -2.25
CA VAL A 109 -1.78 4.02 -1.90
C VAL A 109 -3.20 4.26 -1.38
N ALA A 110 -4.19 3.59 -1.97
CA ALA A 110 -5.57 3.62 -1.52
C ALA A 110 -6.29 2.31 -1.86
N ILE A 111 -7.27 1.91 -1.06
CA ILE A 111 -8.15 0.76 -1.31
C ILE A 111 -9.58 1.27 -1.28
N CYS A 112 -10.40 0.85 -2.22
CA CYS A 112 -11.80 1.24 -2.30
C CYS A 112 -12.70 0.01 -2.35
N VAL A 113 -13.75 0.01 -1.55
CA VAL A 113 -14.80 -1.01 -1.56
C VAL A 113 -16.14 -0.31 -1.80
N THR A 114 -16.78 -0.59 -2.93
CA THR A 114 -18.10 -0.03 -3.23
C THR A 114 -19.20 -0.84 -2.55
N ASP A 115 -20.36 -0.21 -2.30
CA ASP A 115 -21.51 -0.90 -1.71
C ASP A 115 -22.03 -2.03 -2.58
N ARG A 116 -21.87 -1.90 -3.91
CA ARG A 116 -22.30 -2.92 -4.87
C ARG A 116 -21.31 -4.05 -5.00
N GLY A 117 -20.08 -3.88 -4.50
CA GLY A 117 -19.12 -4.97 -4.33
C GLY A 117 -17.83 -4.83 -5.11
N SER A 118 -17.65 -3.79 -5.94
CA SER A 118 -16.36 -3.54 -6.56
C SER A 118 -15.26 -3.30 -5.52
N LEU A 119 -14.11 -3.94 -5.73
CA LEU A 119 -12.90 -3.82 -4.93
C LEU A 119 -11.78 -3.28 -5.80
N LEU A 120 -11.22 -2.14 -5.41
CA LEU A 120 -10.17 -1.45 -6.15
C LEU A 120 -8.99 -1.11 -5.26
N HIS A 121 -7.79 -1.04 -5.83
CA HIS A 121 -6.58 -0.63 -5.15
C HIS A 121 -5.73 0.27 -6.05
N ARG A 122 -5.15 1.31 -5.48
CA ARG A 122 -4.23 2.26 -6.12
C ARG A 122 -2.89 2.17 -5.41
N ASN A 123 -1.78 2.17 -6.15
CA ASN A 123 -0.42 2.29 -5.61
C ASN A 123 0.50 3.04 -6.59
N GLY A 124 0.30 4.36 -6.73
CA GLY A 124 1.11 5.25 -7.57
C GLY A 124 0.83 5.21 -9.08
N SER A 125 -0.21 4.51 -9.51
CA SER A 125 -0.67 4.41 -10.92
C SER A 125 -2.21 4.23 -10.95
N PRO A 126 -2.92 4.02 -12.08
CA PRO A 126 -4.39 4.02 -12.08
C PRO A 126 -4.95 2.88 -11.20
N TRP A 127 -6.25 2.96 -10.89
CA TRP A 127 -6.93 1.94 -10.09
C TRP A 127 -6.77 0.55 -10.70
N GLN A 128 -6.22 -0.36 -9.91
CA GLN A 128 -6.28 -1.79 -10.16
C GLN A 128 -7.60 -2.33 -9.62
N VAL A 129 -8.38 -2.98 -10.48
CA VAL A 129 -9.66 -3.58 -10.13
C VAL A 129 -9.44 -5.04 -9.78
N TYR A 130 -9.80 -5.44 -8.56
CA TYR A 130 -9.76 -6.84 -8.10
C TYR A 130 -11.11 -7.52 -8.28
N ARG A 131 -12.19 -6.76 -8.19
CA ARG A 131 -13.54 -7.20 -8.53
C ARG A 131 -14.34 -6.02 -9.05
N ASN A 132 -15.08 -6.19 -10.15
CA ASN A 132 -16.04 -5.20 -10.65
C ASN A 132 -17.47 -5.73 -10.50
N ALA A 133 -18.34 -4.92 -9.91
CA ALA A 133 -19.78 -5.16 -9.75
C ALA A 133 -20.64 -4.32 -10.73
N GLY A 134 -20.01 -3.71 -11.74
CA GLY A 134 -20.67 -2.92 -12.79
C GLY A 134 -20.96 -1.47 -12.41
N ASP A 135 -20.33 -0.95 -11.36
CA ASP A 135 -20.59 0.37 -10.79
C ASP A 135 -19.41 1.35 -10.83
N VAL A 136 -18.29 0.91 -11.42
CA VAL A 136 -17.04 1.66 -11.65
C VAL A 136 -16.56 1.43 -13.09
N MET A 137 -15.77 2.35 -13.66
CA MET A 137 -15.32 2.22 -15.06
C MET A 137 -14.26 1.11 -15.26
N ASP A 138 -14.36 0.44 -16.41
CA ASP A 138 -13.56 -0.73 -16.77
C ASP A 138 -12.17 -0.38 -17.33
N HIS A 139 -11.12 -0.82 -16.62
CA HIS A 139 -9.87 -1.28 -17.22
C HIS A 139 -9.63 -2.72 -16.71
N ILE A 140 -10.37 -3.66 -17.27
CA ILE A 140 -10.43 -5.08 -16.88
C ILE A 140 -9.07 -5.77 -17.12
N PRO A 141 -8.55 -6.50 -16.12
CA PRO A 141 -8.36 -7.93 -16.33
C PRO A 141 -9.30 -8.69 -15.40
N SER A 142 -10.21 -9.42 -16.03
CA SER A 142 -11.24 -10.22 -15.40
C SER A 142 -10.56 -11.31 -14.61
N CYS A 143 -11.09 -11.61 -13.43
CA CYS A 143 -11.01 -12.96 -12.90
C CYS A 143 -11.72 -13.87 -13.91
N MET A 144 -10.98 -14.35 -14.91
CA MET A 144 -11.39 -15.45 -15.76
C MET A 144 -11.18 -16.73 -14.94
N ASP A 145 -12.19 -17.58 -15.07
CA ASP A 145 -12.52 -18.72 -14.25
C ASP A 145 -11.38 -19.74 -14.04
N SER A 146 -11.47 -20.37 -12.85
CA SER A 146 -10.93 -21.68 -12.43
C SER A 146 -10.24 -22.56 -13.47
#